data_AF-A0A133YWF0-F1
#
_entry.id   AF-A0A133YWF0-F1
#
_cell.length_a   1.000
_cell.length_b   1.000
_cell.length_c   1.000
_cell.angle_alpha   90.00
_cell.angle_beta   90.00
_cell.angle_gamma   90.00
#
_symmetry.space_group_name_H-M   'P 1'
#
loop_
_entity.id
_entity.type
_entity.pdbx_description
1 polymer ?
#
loop_
_entity_poly.entity_id
_entity_poly.type
_entity_poly.pdbx_seq_one_letter_code
_entity_poly.pdbx_strand_id
1 'polypeptide(L)'
;RYKVIDVLTGTAWDNSAVKGQIPASATYKDNTKEFDKWSETVPITGIVKAKTFTANYKVKELVKTGTDPSAQVPDGYTRVTFDAGEGNTIDRTNNRYKVIDVLTGTAWDNSAVKGQIPASATYKDNTKEFKEWDSTVPDTGEVEEQDFTAVYKVVPAVVGPVDPTDPNGGKPADTSKYWTVTFKSEDETKGTVDAKNTVYVLKTE
;
A
#
# COMPACT_ATOMS: atom_id res chain seq x y z
N ARG A 1 2.44 -11.12 35.38
CA ARG A 1 2.64 -12.49 35.87
C ARG A 1 4.12 -12.82 35.77
N TYR A 2 4.69 -13.56 36.72
CA TYR A 2 6.10 -13.95 36.71
C TYR A 2 6.24 -15.39 36.22
N LYS A 3 7.27 -15.67 35.41
CA LYS A 3 7.78 -17.04 35.25
C LYS A 3 8.94 -17.20 36.23
N VAL A 4 8.83 -18.18 37.13
CA VAL A 4 9.89 -18.56 38.06
C VAL A 4 10.54 -19.84 37.51
N ILE A 5 11.87 -19.88 37.51
CA ILE A 5 12.64 -21.07 37.13
C ILE A 5 13.51 -21.41 38.33
N ASP A 6 13.16 -22.50 39.01
CA ASP A 6 13.99 -23.05 40.08
C ASP A 6 15.09 -23.91 39.47
N VAL A 7 16.34 -23.63 39.84
CA VAL A 7 17.52 -24.26 39.26
C VAL A 7 18.38 -24.82 40.39
N LEU A 8 18.84 -26.07 40.22
CA LEU A 8 19.73 -26.72 41.19
C LEU A 8 21.03 -25.91 41.33
N THR A 9 21.47 -25.68 42.57
CA THR A 9 22.72 -24.98 42.89
C THR A 9 23.91 -25.55 42.12
N GLY A 10 24.69 -24.69 41.48
CA GLY A 10 25.85 -25.09 40.67
C GLY A 10 25.51 -25.45 39.22
N THR A 11 24.25 -25.36 38.80
CA THR A 11 23.88 -25.51 37.39
C THR A 11 24.29 -24.26 36.61
N ALA A 12 24.86 -24.47 35.43
CA ALA A 12 25.30 -23.39 34.55
C ALA A 12 24.21 -22.91 33.58
N TRP A 13 24.34 -21.66 33.11
CA TRP A 13 23.44 -21.06 32.11
C TRP A 13 23.45 -21.78 30.77
N ASP A 14 24.52 -22.50 30.46
CA ASP A 14 24.64 -23.23 29.20
C ASP A 14 23.89 -24.57 29.17
N ASN A 15 23.41 -25.04 30.33
CA ASN A 15 22.61 -26.24 30.48
C ASN A 15 21.34 -26.18 29.61
N SER A 16 21.09 -27.22 28.83
CA SER A 16 19.99 -27.28 27.86
C SER A 16 18.60 -27.14 28.50
N ALA A 17 18.40 -27.70 29.70
CA ALA A 17 17.15 -27.59 30.42
C ALA A 17 16.91 -26.16 30.92
N VAL A 18 17.96 -25.48 31.40
CA VAL A 18 17.88 -24.06 31.80
C VAL A 18 17.56 -23.20 30.58
N LYS A 19 18.30 -23.37 29.48
CA LYS A 19 18.08 -22.62 28.23
C LYS A 19 16.67 -22.78 27.69
N GLY A 20 16.15 -24.00 27.66
CA GLY A 20 14.79 -24.30 27.20
C GLY A 20 13.68 -23.66 28.05
N GLN A 21 13.99 -23.20 29.26
CA GLN A 21 13.02 -22.54 30.14
C GLN A 21 13.03 -21.01 30.02
N ILE A 22 14.08 -20.41 29.45
CA ILE A 22 14.17 -18.95 29.29
C ILE A 22 13.18 -18.50 28.21
N PRO A 23 12.19 -17.64 28.52
CA PRO A 23 11.26 -17.16 27.50
C PRO A 23 11.99 -16.28 26.48
N ALA A 24 11.77 -16.54 25.19
CA ALA A 24 12.31 -15.75 24.10
C ALA A 24 11.63 -14.38 23.97
N SER A 25 10.38 -14.26 24.40
CA SER A 25 9.57 -13.05 24.32
C SER A 25 8.59 -12.94 25.49
N ALA A 26 7.93 -11.78 25.59
CA ALA A 26 6.81 -11.55 26.48
C ALA A 26 5.68 -10.84 25.74
N THR A 27 4.44 -10.99 26.18
CA THR A 27 3.32 -10.22 25.65
C THR A 27 3.08 -8.98 26.50
N TYR A 28 2.66 -7.89 25.86
CA TYR A 28 2.14 -6.73 26.58
C TYR A 28 0.67 -6.97 26.93
N LYS A 29 0.12 -6.16 27.85
CA LYS A 29 -1.26 -6.31 28.33
C LYS A 29 -2.31 -6.10 27.24
N ASP A 30 -1.94 -5.40 26.17
CA ASP A 30 -2.76 -5.07 25.00
C ASP A 30 -1.89 -5.13 23.73
N ASN A 31 -2.50 -4.91 22.56
CA ASN A 31 -1.83 -5.02 21.26
C ASN A 31 -1.03 -3.76 20.86
N THR A 32 -0.94 -2.73 21.71
CA THR A 32 -0.29 -1.46 21.32
C THR A 32 1.23 -1.50 21.36
N LYS A 33 1.79 -2.52 22.03
CA LYS A 33 3.24 -2.69 22.19
C LYS A 33 3.65 -4.13 21.92
N GLU A 34 4.91 -4.28 21.54
CA GLU A 34 5.57 -5.56 21.40
C GLU A 34 6.81 -5.64 22.28
N PHE A 35 7.21 -6.87 22.60
CA PHE A 35 8.45 -7.12 23.34
C PHE A 35 9.64 -6.58 22.56
N ASP A 36 10.43 -5.75 23.23
CA ASP A 36 11.67 -5.23 22.68
C ASP A 36 12.84 -6.11 23.13
N LYS A 37 13.00 -6.23 24.45
CA LYS A 37 14.10 -6.98 25.08
C LYS A 37 13.84 -7.21 26.56
N TRP A 38 14.64 -8.09 27.16
CA TRP A 38 14.79 -8.14 28.61
C TRP A 38 15.56 -6.92 29.13
N SER A 39 15.37 -6.60 30.42
CA SER A 39 16.03 -5.47 31.10
C SER A 39 17.54 -5.51 30.98
N GLU A 40 18.09 -6.71 30.87
CA GLU A 40 19.49 -6.99 30.62
C GLU A 40 19.62 -8.26 29.77
N THR A 41 20.75 -8.44 29.10
CA THR A 41 21.07 -9.67 28.37
C THR A 41 21.12 -10.85 29.34
N VAL A 42 20.41 -11.93 29.03
CA VAL A 42 20.45 -13.15 29.83
C VAL A 42 21.82 -13.81 29.65
N PRO A 43 22.55 -14.12 30.74
CA PRO A 43 23.87 -14.75 30.63
C PRO A 43 23.80 -16.09 29.91
N ILE A 44 24.83 -16.39 29.12
CA ILE A 44 24.94 -17.65 28.36
C ILE A 44 26.00 -18.61 28.95
N THR A 45 26.79 -18.14 29.91
CA THR A 45 27.85 -18.90 30.60
C THR A 45 27.84 -18.60 32.10
N GLY A 46 28.54 -19.43 32.89
CA GLY A 46 28.65 -19.29 34.34
C GLY A 46 27.49 -19.93 35.11
N ILE A 47 27.61 -19.94 36.44
CA ILE A 47 26.62 -20.55 37.33
C ILE A 47 25.39 -19.64 37.46
N VAL A 48 24.21 -20.24 37.38
CA VAL A 48 22.94 -19.54 37.59
C VAL A 48 22.88 -19.00 39.02
N LYS A 49 22.54 -17.72 39.16
CA LYS A 49 22.29 -17.05 40.45
C LYS A 49 20.91 -16.42 40.41
N ALA A 50 20.31 -16.22 41.58
CA ALA A 50 19.02 -15.53 41.71
C ALA A 50 19.11 -14.15 41.05
N LYS A 51 18.26 -13.92 40.04
CA LYS A 51 18.19 -12.67 39.29
C LYS A 51 16.80 -12.53 38.67
N THR A 52 16.35 -11.29 38.51
CA THR A 52 15.08 -10.96 37.85
C THR A 52 15.36 -10.26 36.55
N PHE A 53 14.70 -10.70 35.47
CA PHE A 53 14.71 -10.03 34.17
C PHE A 53 13.31 -9.46 33.92
N THR A 54 13.24 -8.17 33.62
CA THR A 54 11.97 -7.48 33.35
C THR A 54 11.83 -7.27 31.85
N ALA A 55 10.66 -7.54 31.27
CA ALA A 55 10.42 -7.28 29.86
C ALA A 55 10.29 -5.76 29.60
N ASN A 56 11.04 -5.26 28.63
CA ASN A 56 10.86 -3.94 28.04
C ASN A 56 10.05 -4.05 26.76
N TYR A 57 9.28 -3.00 26.47
CA TYR A 57 8.34 -2.99 25.36
C TYR A 57 8.49 -1.71 24.55
N LYS A 58 8.29 -1.82 23.24
CA LYS A 58 8.23 -0.69 22.31
C LYS A 58 6.85 -0.61 21.67
N VAL A 59 6.46 0.59 21.23
CA VAL A 59 5.18 0.83 20.56
C VAL A 59 5.21 0.16 19.19
N LYS A 60 4.12 -0.55 18.83
CA LYS A 60 3.94 -1.11 17.49
C LYS A 60 3.67 0.02 16.49
N GLU A 61 4.14 -0.15 15.26
CA GLU A 61 3.75 0.72 14.16
C GLU A 61 2.25 0.55 13.86
N LEU A 62 1.52 1.63 13.59
CA LEU A 62 0.09 1.54 13.29
C LEU A 62 -0.18 0.89 11.94
N VAL A 63 0.69 1.15 10.95
CA VAL A 63 0.55 0.66 9.58
C VAL A 63 1.91 0.20 9.08
N LYS A 64 1.95 -1.01 8.53
CA LYS A 64 3.08 -1.55 7.78
C LYS A 64 2.67 -1.68 6.32
N THR A 65 3.60 -1.49 5.39
CA THR A 65 3.29 -1.54 3.96
C THR A 65 4.15 -2.55 3.24
N GLY A 66 3.58 -3.21 2.23
CA GLY A 66 4.27 -4.15 1.36
C GLY A 66 3.70 -4.16 -0.05
N THR A 67 4.23 -5.04 -0.88
CA THR A 67 3.85 -5.21 -2.30
C THR A 67 3.56 -6.67 -2.65
N ASP A 68 3.61 -7.57 -1.67
CA ASP A 68 3.32 -9.00 -1.83
C ASP A 68 2.12 -9.37 -0.96
N PRO A 69 0.94 -9.64 -1.56
CA PRO A 69 -0.25 -10.02 -0.81
C PRO A 69 -0.12 -11.41 -0.15
N SER A 70 0.84 -12.23 -0.59
CA SER A 70 1.10 -13.56 -0.03
C SER A 70 2.09 -13.56 1.14
N ALA A 71 2.68 -12.40 1.47
CA ALA A 71 3.57 -12.28 2.61
C ALA A 71 2.84 -12.60 3.93
N GLN A 72 3.53 -13.13 4.93
CA GLN A 72 2.90 -13.41 6.22
C GLN A 72 2.35 -12.12 6.86
N VAL A 73 1.09 -12.15 7.32
CA VAL A 73 0.48 -11.06 8.08
C VAL A 73 1.12 -11.00 9.47
N PRO A 74 1.65 -9.84 9.92
CA PRO A 74 2.20 -9.71 11.26
C PRO A 74 1.16 -9.91 12.37
N ASP A 75 1.56 -10.52 13.48
CA ASP A 75 0.66 -10.79 14.61
C ASP A 75 0.00 -9.52 15.16
N GLY A 76 -1.34 -9.55 15.20
CA GLY A 76 -2.18 -8.45 15.67
C GLY A 76 -2.39 -7.34 14.64
N TYR A 77 -2.22 -7.64 13.36
CA TYR A 77 -2.55 -6.74 12.26
C TYR A 77 -3.64 -7.35 11.37
N THR A 78 -4.44 -6.47 10.78
CA THR A 78 -5.45 -6.76 9.76
C THR A 78 -4.93 -6.30 8.40
N ARG A 79 -5.04 -7.13 7.37
CA ARG A 79 -4.53 -6.81 6.03
C ARG A 79 -5.59 -6.17 5.14
N VAL A 80 -5.19 -5.14 4.42
CA VAL A 80 -5.94 -4.62 3.26
C VAL A 80 -5.04 -4.65 2.03
N THR A 81 -5.59 -5.14 0.91
CA THR A 81 -4.86 -5.23 -0.36
C THR A 81 -5.51 -4.32 -1.40
N PHE A 82 -4.70 -3.57 -2.12
CA PHE A 82 -5.08 -2.91 -3.36
C PHE A 82 -4.38 -3.62 -4.51
N ASP A 83 -5.15 -4.04 -5.52
CA ASP A 83 -4.66 -4.71 -6.73
C ASP A 83 -4.98 -3.87 -7.98
N ALA A 84 -3.95 -3.42 -8.69
CA ALA A 84 -4.12 -2.74 -9.97
C ALA A 84 -4.60 -3.68 -11.10
N GLY A 85 -4.50 -5.00 -10.93
CA GLY A 85 -4.69 -6.00 -11.97
C GLY A 85 -3.41 -6.30 -12.75
N GLU A 86 -3.43 -7.38 -13.53
CA GLU A 86 -2.23 -7.88 -14.23
C GLU A 86 -1.65 -6.87 -15.23
N GLY A 87 -0.34 -6.64 -15.15
CA GLY A 87 0.39 -5.70 -15.99
C GLY A 87 0.17 -4.21 -15.65
N ASN A 88 -0.73 -3.92 -14.72
CA ASN A 88 -1.04 -2.56 -14.28
C ASN A 88 -0.26 -2.22 -13.00
N THR A 89 -0.24 -0.94 -12.62
CA THR A 89 0.51 -0.50 -11.45
C THR A 89 -0.26 0.47 -10.56
N ILE A 90 0.11 0.54 -9.28
CA ILE A 90 -0.50 1.44 -8.30
C ILE A 90 0.33 2.72 -8.17
N ASP A 91 -0.33 3.88 -8.11
CA ASP A 91 0.28 5.21 -7.92
C ASP A 91 1.52 5.47 -8.79
N ARG A 92 1.50 4.95 -10.04
CA ARG A 92 2.63 5.00 -10.99
C ARG A 92 3.95 4.45 -10.44
N THR A 93 3.86 3.56 -9.45
CA THR A 93 4.98 2.71 -9.04
C THR A 93 5.17 1.56 -10.04
N ASN A 94 6.20 0.74 -9.88
CA ASN A 94 6.36 -0.50 -10.65
C ASN A 94 5.66 -1.71 -9.98
N ASN A 95 4.73 -1.46 -9.05
CA ASN A 95 4.07 -2.51 -8.28
C ASN A 95 2.59 -2.64 -8.66
N ARG A 96 2.15 -3.88 -8.90
CA ARG A 96 0.74 -4.23 -9.08
C ARG A 96 -0.05 -4.11 -7.79
N TYR A 97 0.56 -4.49 -6.67
CA TYR A 97 -0.09 -4.51 -5.37
C TYR A 97 0.44 -3.43 -4.44
N LYS A 98 -0.45 -2.93 -3.59
CA LYS A 98 -0.13 -2.22 -2.36
C LYS A 98 -0.83 -2.98 -1.25
N VAL A 99 -0.04 -3.50 -0.33
CA VAL A 99 -0.51 -4.18 0.88
C VAL A 99 -0.32 -3.24 2.04
N ILE A 100 -1.35 -3.07 2.85
CA ILE A 100 -1.25 -2.38 4.14
C ILE A 100 -1.68 -3.35 5.24
N ASP A 101 -0.80 -3.58 6.21
CA ASP A 101 -1.12 -4.31 7.42
C ASP A 101 -1.34 -3.27 8.52
N VAL A 102 -2.57 -3.17 9.01
CA VAL A 102 -3.01 -2.17 9.98
C VAL A 102 -3.17 -2.81 11.35
N LEU A 103 -2.66 -2.19 12.41
CA LEU A 103 -2.79 -2.72 13.76
C LEU A 103 -4.29 -2.91 14.12
N THR A 104 -4.68 -4.12 14.49
CA THR A 104 -6.10 -4.46 14.74
C THR A 104 -6.72 -3.52 15.78
N GLY A 105 -7.92 -3.01 15.48
CA GLY A 105 -8.63 -2.00 16.26
C GLY A 105 -8.33 -0.55 15.85
N THR A 106 -7.50 -0.34 14.83
CA THR A 106 -7.29 1.01 14.24
C THR A 106 -8.41 1.33 13.29
N ALA A 107 -8.92 2.56 13.33
CA ALA A 107 -9.98 3.04 12.47
C ALA A 107 -9.50 3.53 11.10
N TRP A 108 -10.35 3.43 10.09
CA TRP A 108 -10.15 3.97 8.74
C TRP A 108 -9.90 5.48 8.72
N ASP A 109 -10.47 6.20 9.69
CA ASP A 109 -10.31 7.66 9.78
C ASP A 109 -8.94 8.11 10.31
N ASN A 110 -8.12 7.17 10.78
CA ASN A 110 -6.77 7.44 11.26
C ASN A 110 -5.88 7.95 10.12
N SER A 111 -5.17 9.05 10.36
CA SER A 111 -4.33 9.69 9.34
C SER A 111 -3.21 8.79 8.81
N ALA A 112 -2.67 7.89 9.63
CA ALA A 112 -1.66 6.93 9.20
C ALA A 112 -2.24 5.89 8.23
N VAL A 113 -3.49 5.47 8.43
CA VAL A 113 -4.21 4.57 7.51
C VAL A 113 -4.57 5.30 6.22
N LYS A 114 -5.23 6.47 6.33
CA LYS A 114 -5.62 7.27 5.15
C LYS A 114 -4.43 7.61 4.26
N GLY A 115 -3.29 7.93 4.87
CA GLY A 115 -2.07 8.26 4.13
C GLY A 115 -1.47 7.09 3.32
N GLN A 116 -1.95 5.86 3.50
CA GLN A 116 -1.47 4.69 2.76
C GLN A 116 -2.45 4.17 1.71
N ILE A 117 -3.68 4.71 1.65
CA ILE A 117 -4.68 4.35 0.64
C ILE A 117 -4.22 4.91 -0.70
N PRO A 118 -4.02 4.08 -1.74
CA PRO A 118 -3.63 4.58 -3.04
C PRO A 118 -4.72 5.44 -3.69
N ALA A 119 -4.29 6.54 -4.29
CA ALA A 119 -5.20 7.45 -4.97
C ALA A 119 -5.60 6.95 -6.36
N SER A 120 -4.76 6.13 -6.99
CA SER A 120 -4.98 5.68 -8.36
C SER A 120 -4.27 4.37 -8.71
N ALA A 121 -4.74 3.75 -9.78
CA ALA A 121 -3.98 2.76 -10.53
C ALA A 121 -3.68 3.27 -11.96
N THR A 122 -2.70 2.67 -12.61
CA THR A 122 -2.29 2.98 -13.98
C THR A 122 -2.44 1.72 -14.80
N TYR A 123 -3.27 1.81 -15.84
CA TYR A 123 -3.41 0.71 -16.79
C TYR A 123 -2.11 0.56 -17.58
N LYS A 124 -1.82 -0.66 -18.04
CA LYS A 124 -0.61 -1.00 -18.78
C LYS A 124 -0.33 -0.18 -20.05
N ASP A 125 -1.34 0.53 -20.58
CA ASP A 125 -1.27 1.37 -21.77
C ASP A 125 -2.29 2.53 -21.69
N ASN A 126 -2.31 3.40 -22.71
CA ASN A 126 -3.20 4.58 -22.75
C ASN A 126 -4.66 4.28 -23.12
N THR A 127 -5.03 3.03 -23.42
CA THR A 127 -6.37 2.66 -23.90
C THR A 127 -7.43 2.68 -22.80
N LYS A 128 -7.00 2.63 -21.54
CA LYS A 128 -7.89 2.78 -20.39
C LYS A 128 -7.26 3.67 -19.34
N GLU A 129 -8.12 4.24 -18.51
CA GLU A 129 -7.69 4.99 -17.33
C GLU A 129 -8.45 4.52 -16.11
N PHE A 130 -7.81 4.64 -14.94
CA PHE A 130 -8.42 4.30 -13.67
C PHE A 130 -9.69 5.10 -13.46
N LYS A 131 -10.74 4.39 -13.07
CA LYS A 131 -12.05 4.95 -12.76
C LYS A 131 -12.24 5.04 -11.26
N GLU A 132 -12.11 3.90 -10.59
CA GLU A 132 -12.37 3.71 -9.17
C GLU A 132 -11.84 2.35 -8.71
N TRP A 133 -11.84 2.13 -7.40
CA TRP A 133 -11.76 0.79 -6.83
C TRP A 133 -13.13 0.09 -6.96
N ASP A 134 -13.14 -1.23 -7.09
CA ASP A 134 -14.35 -2.05 -7.22
C ASP A 134 -15.32 -1.94 -6.04
N SER A 135 -14.81 -1.53 -4.88
CA SER A 135 -15.58 -1.18 -3.68
C SER A 135 -15.14 0.17 -3.12
N THR A 136 -16.05 0.87 -2.45
CA THR A 136 -15.73 2.11 -1.73
C THR A 136 -14.90 1.80 -0.50
N VAL A 137 -13.73 2.43 -0.38
CA VAL A 137 -12.92 2.35 0.83
C VAL A 137 -13.66 3.06 1.98
N PRO A 138 -13.89 2.41 3.13
CA PRO A 138 -14.63 3.03 4.23
C PRO A 138 -13.94 4.29 4.76
N ASP A 139 -14.74 5.29 5.12
CA ASP A 139 -14.24 6.55 5.70
C ASP A 139 -14.12 6.52 7.23
N THR A 140 -14.82 5.59 7.88
CA THR A 140 -14.97 5.46 9.35
C THR A 140 -15.07 3.98 9.74
N GLY A 141 -15.00 3.68 11.04
CA GLY A 141 -15.06 2.32 11.56
C GLY A 141 -13.68 1.66 11.62
N GLU A 142 -13.59 0.50 12.27
CA GLU A 142 -12.34 -0.26 12.36
C GLU A 142 -11.94 -0.84 11.00
N VAL A 143 -10.64 -0.93 10.75
CA VAL A 143 -10.12 -1.59 9.55
C VAL A 143 -10.35 -3.09 9.64
N GLU A 144 -11.05 -3.62 8.65
CA GLU A 144 -11.31 -5.05 8.45
C GLU A 144 -10.52 -5.58 7.26
N GLU A 145 -10.38 -6.91 7.17
CA GLU A 145 -9.68 -7.54 6.07
C GLU A 145 -10.47 -7.34 4.77
N GLN A 146 -9.85 -6.72 3.77
CA GLN A 146 -10.53 -6.39 2.53
C GLN A 146 -9.56 -6.21 1.37
N ASP A 147 -10.00 -6.63 0.19
CA ASP A 147 -9.29 -6.43 -1.06
C ASP A 147 -10.05 -5.45 -1.97
N PHE A 148 -9.31 -4.58 -2.64
CA PHE A 148 -9.82 -3.61 -3.61
C PHE A 148 -9.13 -3.81 -4.95
N THR A 149 -9.91 -4.04 -6.00
CA THR A 149 -9.40 -4.19 -7.37
C THR A 149 -9.67 -2.94 -8.18
N ALA A 150 -8.68 -2.49 -8.95
CA ALA A 150 -8.85 -1.33 -9.81
C ALA A 150 -9.84 -1.59 -10.95
N VAL A 151 -10.82 -0.69 -11.09
CA VAL A 151 -11.76 -0.64 -12.22
C VAL A 151 -11.30 0.43 -13.19
N TYR A 152 -11.32 0.10 -14.47
CA TYR A 152 -10.85 0.97 -15.55
C TYR A 152 -11.97 1.30 -16.53
N LYS A 153 -11.92 2.51 -17.09
CA LYS A 153 -12.80 2.94 -18.20
C LYS A 153 -11.99 3.11 -19.48
N VAL A 154 -12.63 2.82 -20.61
CA VAL A 154 -12.01 2.95 -21.94
C VAL A 154 -11.80 4.42 -22.28
N VAL A 155 -10.61 4.72 -22.80
CA VAL A 155 -10.25 6.03 -23.36
C VAL A 155 -10.57 6.00 -24.86
N PRO A 156 -11.30 6.99 -25.40
CA PRO A 156 -11.64 7.02 -26.82
C PRO A 156 -10.39 7.05 -27.71
N ALA A 157 -10.34 6.14 -28.70
CA ALA A 157 -9.22 6.05 -29.64
C ALA A 157 -9.10 7.30 -30.55
N VAL A 158 -10.22 7.94 -30.86
CA VAL A 158 -10.28 9.15 -31.66
C VAL A 158 -11.24 10.14 -31.00
N VAL A 159 -10.83 11.40 -30.90
CA VAL A 159 -11.67 12.50 -30.41
C VAL A 159 -11.67 13.63 -31.44
N GLY A 160 -12.86 14.10 -31.81
CA GLY A 160 -13.08 15.14 -32.80
C GLY A 160 -13.81 14.66 -34.06
N PRO A 161 -13.88 15.50 -35.10
CA PRO A 161 -13.20 16.79 -35.23
C PRO A 161 -13.68 17.84 -34.22
N VAL A 162 -12.77 18.65 -33.69
CA VAL A 162 -13.03 19.75 -32.76
C VAL A 162 -12.37 21.04 -33.25
N ASP A 163 -12.86 22.18 -32.75
CA ASP A 163 -12.16 23.45 -32.87
C ASP A 163 -11.07 23.50 -31.79
N PRO A 164 -9.78 23.50 -32.15
CA PRO A 164 -8.68 23.48 -31.18
C PRO A 164 -8.56 24.79 -30.39
N THR A 165 -9.19 25.87 -30.86
CA THR A 165 -9.19 27.19 -30.20
C THR A 165 -10.34 27.34 -29.21
N ASP A 166 -11.39 26.53 -29.32
CA ASP A 166 -12.49 26.51 -28.37
C ASP A 166 -12.08 25.75 -27.09
N PRO A 167 -11.96 26.43 -25.93
CA PRO A 167 -11.61 25.75 -24.68
C PRO A 167 -12.64 24.70 -24.24
N ASN A 168 -13.90 24.81 -24.70
CA ASN A 168 -15.00 23.89 -24.41
C ASN A 168 -15.32 22.96 -25.59
N GLY A 169 -14.51 22.97 -26.66
CA GLY A 169 -14.78 22.31 -27.94
C GLY A 169 -14.75 20.78 -27.92
N GLY A 170 -14.74 20.14 -26.74
CA GLY A 170 -14.73 18.67 -26.61
C GLY A 170 -13.35 18.03 -26.81
N LYS A 171 -12.26 18.80 -26.64
CA LYS A 171 -10.90 18.27 -26.61
C LYS A 171 -10.71 17.22 -25.50
N PRO A 172 -9.85 16.20 -25.69
CA PRO A 172 -9.48 15.30 -24.61
C PRO A 172 -8.95 16.06 -23.40
N ALA A 173 -9.26 15.58 -22.19
CA ALA A 173 -8.76 16.18 -20.96
C ALA A 173 -7.23 16.13 -20.86
N ASP A 174 -6.62 15.08 -21.40
CA ASP A 174 -5.17 14.92 -21.49
C ASP A 174 -4.75 14.70 -22.94
N THR A 175 -4.40 15.78 -23.63
CA THR A 175 -3.96 15.74 -25.03
C THR A 175 -2.57 15.12 -25.19
N SER A 176 -1.78 14.96 -24.12
CA SER A 176 -0.43 14.37 -24.21
C SER A 176 -0.47 12.90 -24.62
N LYS A 177 -1.59 12.21 -24.31
CA LYS A 177 -1.89 10.83 -24.73
C LYS A 177 -2.24 10.70 -26.22
N TYR A 178 -2.41 11.79 -26.95
CA TYR A 178 -2.89 11.79 -28.33
C TYR A 178 -1.87 12.39 -29.30
N TRP A 179 -1.85 11.89 -30.52
CA TRP A 179 -1.36 12.62 -31.69
C TRP A 179 -2.41 13.67 -32.09
N THR A 180 -1.95 14.90 -32.34
CA THR A 180 -2.84 15.99 -32.80
C THR A 180 -2.70 16.13 -34.31
N VAL A 181 -3.80 15.93 -35.03
CA VAL A 181 -3.87 16.08 -36.49
C VAL A 181 -4.74 17.29 -36.81
N THR A 182 -4.16 18.30 -37.45
CA THR A 182 -4.87 19.55 -37.78
C THR A 182 -4.81 19.82 -39.28
N PHE A 183 -5.98 20.05 -39.87
CA PHE A 183 -6.12 20.41 -41.27
C PHE A 183 -6.14 21.94 -41.42
N LYS A 184 -5.30 22.49 -42.31
CA LYS A 184 -5.21 23.93 -42.56
C LYS A 184 -5.26 24.19 -44.06
N SER A 185 -5.87 25.32 -44.44
CA SER A 185 -5.68 25.84 -45.79
C SER A 185 -4.29 26.44 -45.91
N GLU A 186 -3.63 26.23 -47.04
CA GLU A 186 -2.37 26.91 -47.36
C GLU A 186 -2.59 28.42 -47.52
N ASP A 187 -3.76 28.80 -48.04
CA ASP A 187 -4.11 30.18 -48.39
C ASP A 187 -5.62 30.37 -48.28
N GLU A 188 -6.05 31.19 -47.30
CA GLU A 188 -7.47 31.45 -47.02
C GLU A 188 -8.18 32.21 -48.14
N THR A 189 -7.44 32.85 -49.07
CA THR A 189 -8.02 33.48 -50.25
C THR A 189 -8.40 32.47 -51.34
N LYS A 190 -7.82 31.27 -51.29
CA LYS A 190 -8.09 30.17 -52.22
C LYS A 190 -9.12 29.18 -51.69
N GLY A 191 -9.30 29.13 -50.37
CA GLY A 191 -10.32 28.30 -49.72
C GLY A 191 -10.11 28.21 -48.21
N THR A 192 -11.15 27.76 -47.51
CA THR A 192 -11.17 27.64 -46.04
C THR A 192 -11.37 26.19 -45.62
N VAL A 193 -10.89 25.84 -44.41
CA VAL A 193 -11.22 24.60 -43.71
C VAL A 193 -12.21 24.93 -42.59
N ASP A 194 -13.11 23.99 -42.26
CA ASP A 194 -14.05 24.14 -41.14
C ASP A 194 -13.33 24.47 -39.82
N ALA A 195 -13.97 25.22 -38.92
CA ALA A 195 -13.39 25.53 -37.61
C ALA A 195 -13.08 24.26 -36.79
N LYS A 196 -13.89 23.21 -36.95
CA LYS A 196 -13.60 21.88 -36.41
C LYS A 196 -12.63 21.13 -37.32
N ASN A 197 -11.36 21.54 -37.30
CA ASN A 197 -10.30 20.99 -38.15
C ASN A 197 -9.27 20.13 -37.42
N THR A 198 -9.46 19.83 -36.14
CA THR A 198 -8.50 19.04 -35.37
C THR A 198 -9.09 17.72 -34.90
N VAL A 199 -8.35 16.64 -35.12
CA VAL A 199 -8.65 15.30 -34.60
C VAL A 199 -7.50 14.86 -33.69
N TYR A 200 -7.85 14.29 -32.55
CA TYR A 200 -6.90 13.66 -31.62
C TYR A 200 -6.96 12.15 -31.79
N VAL A 201 -5.83 11.52 -32.11
CA VAL A 201 -5.71 10.07 -32.28
C VAL A 201 -4.86 9.50 -31.15
N LEU A 202 -5.40 8.56 -30.38
CA LEU A 202 -4.75 8.03 -29.17
C LEU A 202 -3.40 7.37 -29.54
N LYS A 203 -2.36 7.66 -28.76
CA LYS A 203 -1.07 7.00 -28.87
C LYS A 203 -1.18 5.60 -28.29
N THR A 204 -1.04 4.59 -29.13
CA THR A 204 -0.84 3.19 -28.70
C THR A 204 0.65 2.95 -28.56
N GLU A 205 1.08 2.49 -27.38
CA GLU A 205 2.44 2.00 -27.14
C GLU A 205 2.61 0.55 -27.60
#